data_AF-A0A5S6R5N8-F1
#
_entry.id   AF-A0A5S6R5N8-F1
#
_cell.length_a   1.000
_cell.length_b   1.000
_cell.length_c   1.000
_cell.angle_alpha   90.00
_cell.angle_beta   90.00
_cell.angle_gamma   90.00
#
_symmetry.space_group_name_H-M   'P 1'
#
loop_
_entity.id
_entity.type
_entity.pdbx_description
1 polymer ?
#
loop_
_entity_poly.entity_id
_entity_poly.type
_entity_poly.pdbx_seq_one_letter_code
_entity_poly.pdbx_strand_id
1 'polypeptide(L)'
;MSADTLVHYGSDLPLILSTDACKRGLGAVLCHQLPSGMEKPIAFASRLLTDVEKRYGVIDKEELAIIFSVPKFAQYLYGRHFTLKTDHKPLERIFGTNRELPKLATNRLMRWALILGNYQYAVEYVPASRNAPADALSRLPVEEADIPVDVQQPSG
;
A
#
# COMPACT_ATOMS: atom_id res chain seq x y z
N MET A 1 2.62 24.09 -4.05
CA MET A 1 2.73 22.96 -3.12
C MET A 1 3.02 23.55 -1.75
N SER A 2 2.08 23.46 -0.80
CA SER A 2 2.18 24.13 0.51
C SER A 2 3.00 23.29 1.49
N ALA A 3 3.74 23.94 2.38
CA ALA A 3 4.67 23.35 3.34
C ALA A 3 4.05 22.37 4.37
N ASP A 4 2.72 22.22 4.38
CA ASP A 4 1.92 21.45 5.35
C ASP A 4 1.38 20.10 4.81
N THR A 5 2.02 19.57 3.76
CA THR A 5 1.48 18.41 3.02
C THR A 5 1.78 17.06 3.70
N LEU A 6 2.96 16.92 4.32
CA LEU A 6 3.39 15.74 5.06
C LEU A 6 3.49 16.05 6.55
N VAL A 7 3.13 15.09 7.40
CA VAL A 7 3.31 15.19 8.86
C VAL A 7 4.37 14.21 9.35
N HIS A 8 5.05 14.57 10.43
CA HIS A 8 5.95 13.66 11.12
C HIS A 8 5.19 12.47 11.71
N TYR A 9 5.87 11.33 11.76
CA TYR A 9 5.34 10.14 12.40
C TYR A 9 5.24 10.30 13.92
N GLY A 10 4.06 10.02 14.48
CA GLY A 10 3.78 9.92 15.91
C GLY A 10 3.38 8.49 16.30
N SER A 11 4.00 7.96 17.34
CA SER A 11 3.73 6.60 17.84
C SER A 11 2.37 6.46 18.55
N ASP A 12 1.75 7.58 18.91
CA ASP A 12 0.50 7.71 19.64
C ASP A 12 -0.72 7.91 18.74
N LEU A 13 -0.51 8.32 17.49
CA LEU A 13 -1.59 8.58 16.55
C LEU A 13 -1.93 7.33 15.72
N PRO A 14 -3.23 7.02 15.50
CA PRO A 14 -3.64 5.91 14.66
C PRO A 14 -3.03 5.98 13.25
N LEU A 15 -2.76 4.81 12.66
CA LEU A 15 -2.21 4.67 11.32
C LEU A 15 -3.28 4.16 10.36
N ILE A 16 -3.32 4.78 9.18
CA ILE A 16 -4.19 4.38 8.08
C ILE A 16 -3.31 4.16 6.86
N LEU A 17 -3.37 2.96 6.29
CA LEU A 17 -2.75 2.63 5.01
C LEU A 17 -3.85 2.51 3.96
N SER A 18 -3.89 3.44 3.02
CA SER A 18 -4.82 3.41 1.89
C SER A 18 -4.11 2.90 0.65
N THR A 19 -4.71 1.94 -0.05
CA THR A 19 -4.12 1.32 -1.25
C THR A 19 -5.10 1.34 -2.41
N ASP A 20 -4.57 1.38 -3.63
CA ASP A 20 -5.34 1.30 -4.87
C ASP A 20 -4.51 0.67 -5.98
N ALA A 21 -5.16 -0.04 -6.90
CA ALA A 21 -4.54 -0.48 -8.14
C ALA A 21 -5.32 -0.03 -9.37
N CYS A 22 -4.57 0.24 -10.44
CA CYS A 22 -5.17 0.43 -11.76
C CYS A 22 -4.55 -0.51 -12.80
N LYS A 23 -4.93 -0.32 -14.07
CA LYS A 23 -4.37 -1.11 -15.17
C LYS A 23 -2.86 -0.93 -15.37
N ARG A 24 -2.27 0.15 -14.86
CA ARG A 24 -0.89 0.55 -15.10
C ARG A 24 0.01 0.46 -13.88
N GLY A 25 -0.51 0.71 -12.70
CA GLY A 25 0.31 0.89 -11.51
C GLY A 25 -0.45 0.62 -10.22
N LEU A 26 0.31 0.68 -9.14
CA LEU A 26 -0.12 0.53 -7.76
C LEU A 26 0.14 1.84 -7.04
N GLY A 27 -0.77 2.23 -6.16
CA GLY A 27 -0.66 3.42 -5.33
C GLY A 27 -0.93 3.09 -3.87
N ALA A 28 -0.19 3.74 -2.98
CA ALA A 28 -0.41 3.63 -1.54
C ALA A 28 -0.04 4.92 -0.80
N VAL A 29 -0.80 5.21 0.24
CA VAL A 29 -0.67 6.39 1.09
C VAL A 29 -0.72 5.94 2.53
N LEU A 30 0.30 6.27 3.30
CA LEU A 30 0.31 6.09 4.74
C LEU A 30 -0.06 7.42 5.40
N CYS A 31 -1.07 7.42 6.26
CA CYS A 31 -1.57 8.58 6.98
C CYS A 31 -1.59 8.36 8.49
N HIS A 32 -1.52 9.46 9.22
CA HIS A 32 -2.08 9.54 10.57
C HIS A 32 -3.54 9.94 10.52
N GLN A 33 -4.35 9.36 11.41
CA GLN A 33 -5.63 9.94 11.76
C GLN A 33 -5.44 10.88 12.95
N LEU A 34 -5.71 12.16 12.75
CA LEU A 34 -5.65 13.15 13.84
C LEU A 34 -6.87 13.02 14.76
N PRO A 35 -6.82 13.57 15.99
CA PRO A 35 -7.97 13.60 16.89
C PRO A 35 -9.22 14.28 16.31
N SER A 36 -9.04 15.18 15.32
CA SER A 36 -10.14 15.80 14.57
C SER A 36 -10.82 14.86 13.57
N GLY A 37 -10.30 13.65 13.38
CA GLY A 37 -10.73 12.69 12.36
C GLY A 37 -10.08 12.91 10.97
N MET A 38 -9.29 13.98 10.81
CA MET A 38 -8.61 14.27 9.55
C MET A 38 -7.44 13.33 9.30
N GLU A 39 -7.32 12.83 8.07
CA GLU A 39 -6.18 12.02 7.64
C GLU A 39 -5.06 12.93 7.12
N LYS A 40 -3.86 12.78 7.68
CA LYS A 40 -2.67 13.53 7.28
C LYS A 40 -1.59 12.58 6.76
N PRO A 41 -1.12 12.74 5.51
CA PRO A 41 -0.12 11.85 4.93
C PRO A 41 1.23 11.93 5.66
N ILE A 42 1.83 10.77 5.91
CA ILE A 42 3.19 10.59 6.43
C ILE A 42 4.12 10.23 5.27
N ALA A 43 3.66 9.33 4.39
CA ALA A 43 4.45 8.83 3.28
C ALA A 43 3.56 8.35 2.13
N PHE A 44 4.13 8.36 0.92
CA PHE A 44 3.49 7.89 -0.31
C PHE A 44 4.36 6.82 -0.96
N ALA A 45 3.73 5.89 -1.66
CA ALA A 45 4.43 4.90 -2.48
C ALA A 45 3.61 4.61 -3.74
N SER A 46 4.30 4.48 -4.88
CA SER A 46 3.70 4.00 -6.12
C SER A 46 4.74 3.22 -6.92
N ARG A 47 4.27 2.36 -7.82
CA ARG A 47 5.11 1.71 -8.84
C ARG A 47 4.29 1.30 -10.04
N LEU A 48 4.97 1.10 -11.17
CA LEU A 48 4.38 0.47 -12.35
C LEU A 48 4.17 -1.04 -12.13
N LEU A 49 3.13 -1.56 -12.77
CA LEU A 49 2.93 -2.99 -12.93
C LEU A 49 3.89 -3.53 -13.99
N THR A 50 4.50 -4.67 -13.72
CA THR A 50 5.24 -5.45 -14.73
C THR A 50 4.29 -5.99 -15.79
N ASP A 51 4.82 -6.42 -16.94
CA ASP A 51 3.98 -6.97 -18.02
C ASP A 51 3.20 -8.22 -17.61
N VAL A 52 3.72 -8.98 -16.65
CA VAL A 52 3.01 -10.11 -16.04
C VAL A 52 1.88 -9.62 -15.15
N GLU A 53 2.14 -8.67 -14.27
CA GLU A 53 1.16 -8.14 -13.33
C GLU A 53 0.03 -7.34 -14.03
N LYS A 54 0.32 -6.71 -15.17
CA LYS A 54 -0.71 -6.07 -16.02
C LYS A 54 -1.80 -7.06 -16.45
N ARG A 55 -1.47 -8.35 -16.58
CA ARG A 55 -2.42 -9.42 -16.97
C ARG A 55 -3.23 -9.98 -15.80
N TYR A 56 -2.92 -9.59 -14.57
CA TYR A 56 -3.69 -10.02 -13.40
C TYR A 56 -5.13 -9.50 -13.44
N GLY A 57 -6.04 -10.26 -12.84
CA GLY A 57 -7.41 -9.83 -12.62
C GLY A 57 -7.46 -8.58 -11.73
N VAL A 58 -8.60 -7.89 -11.72
CA VAL A 58 -8.77 -6.68 -10.88
C VAL A 58 -8.49 -6.99 -9.41
N ILE A 59 -9.09 -8.06 -8.89
CA ILE A 59 -8.91 -8.49 -7.49
C ILE A 59 -7.43 -8.72 -7.18
N ASP A 60 -6.73 -9.50 -8.01
CA ASP A 60 -5.30 -9.79 -7.86
C ASP A 60 -4.42 -8.54 -7.86
N LYS A 61 -4.82 -7.48 -8.59
CA LYS A 61 -4.09 -6.21 -8.62
C LYS A 61 -4.29 -5.42 -7.35
N GLU A 62 -5.50 -5.40 -6.80
CA GLU A 62 -5.77 -4.79 -5.49
C GLU A 62 -5.01 -5.51 -4.38
N GLU A 63 -5.00 -6.84 -4.39
CA GLU A 63 -4.17 -7.64 -3.47
C GLU A 63 -2.69 -7.28 -3.60
N LEU A 64 -2.22 -7.16 -4.83
CA LEU A 64 -0.84 -6.78 -5.11
C LEU A 64 -0.50 -5.37 -4.58
N ALA A 65 -1.45 -4.41 -4.59
CA ALA A 65 -1.25 -3.08 -4.02
C ALA A 65 -0.98 -3.14 -2.50
N ILE A 66 -1.75 -3.98 -1.79
CA ILE A 66 -1.57 -4.23 -0.36
C ILE A 66 -0.21 -4.88 -0.09
N ILE A 67 0.12 -5.94 -0.83
CA ILE A 67 1.35 -6.70 -0.63
C ILE A 67 2.60 -5.90 -1.02
N PHE A 68 2.47 -4.96 -1.96
CA PHE A 68 3.52 -4.00 -2.28
C PHE A 68 3.72 -2.98 -1.14
N SER A 69 2.64 -2.42 -0.62
CA SER A 69 2.70 -1.28 0.29
C SER A 69 3.05 -1.64 1.73
N VAL A 70 2.56 -2.76 2.25
CA VAL A 70 2.81 -3.16 3.66
C VAL A 70 4.31 -3.31 3.95
N PRO A 71 5.10 -4.07 3.17
CA PRO A 71 6.55 -4.14 3.35
C PRO A 71 7.25 -2.79 3.10
N LYS A 72 6.76 -1.99 2.14
CA LYS A 72 7.34 -0.67 1.83
C LYS A 72 7.25 0.28 3.02
N PHE A 73 6.21 0.15 3.84
CA PHE A 73 5.98 0.95 5.04
C PHE A 73 6.30 0.19 6.34
N ALA A 74 7.03 -0.92 6.28
CA ALA A 74 7.30 -1.78 7.44
C ALA A 74 7.86 -1.01 8.64
N GLN A 75 8.74 -0.02 8.41
CA GLN A 75 9.31 0.83 9.46
C GLN A 75 8.27 1.60 10.29
N TYR A 76 7.08 1.85 9.74
CA TYR A 76 5.99 2.55 10.42
C TYR A 76 4.95 1.61 11.01
N LEU A 77 4.70 0.48 10.33
CA LEU A 77 3.61 -0.45 10.61
C LEU A 77 3.98 -1.56 11.58
N TYR A 78 5.26 -1.95 11.64
CA TYR A 78 5.68 -3.09 12.45
C TYR A 78 5.45 -2.84 13.94
N GLY A 79 4.86 -3.83 14.62
CA GLY A 79 4.53 -3.72 16.05
C GLY A 79 3.36 -2.79 16.39
N ARG A 80 2.64 -2.25 15.40
CA ARG A 80 1.48 -1.39 15.61
C ARG A 80 0.24 -1.92 14.89
N HIS A 81 -0.92 -1.57 15.45
CA HIS A 81 -2.20 -1.75 14.78
C HIS A 81 -2.42 -0.61 13.77
N PHE A 82 -2.89 -0.93 12.56
CA PHE A 82 -3.29 0.06 11.57
C PHE A 82 -4.57 -0.33 10.82
N THR A 83 -5.24 0.64 10.22
CA THR A 83 -6.39 0.40 9.35
C THR A 83 -5.93 0.32 7.91
N LEU A 84 -6.24 -0.77 7.22
CA LEU A 84 -6.00 -0.96 5.80
C LEU A 84 -7.26 -0.58 5.02
N LYS A 85 -7.21 0.52 4.27
CA LYS A 85 -8.31 1.01 3.43
C LYS A 85 -8.13 0.56 1.98
N THR A 86 -9.18 -0.02 1.42
CA THR A 86 -9.25 -0.46 0.03
C THR A 86 -10.65 -0.23 -0.53
N ASP A 87 -10.76 0.00 -1.83
CA ASP A 87 -12.03 0.15 -2.53
C ASP A 87 -12.62 -1.18 -3.06
N HIS A 88 -12.09 -2.31 -2.59
CA HIS A 88 -12.45 -3.61 -3.11
C HIS A 88 -12.98 -4.57 -2.01
N LYS A 89 -14.31 -4.60 -1.85
CA LYS A 89 -15.04 -5.38 -0.81
C LYS A 89 -14.61 -6.85 -0.67
N PRO A 90 -14.34 -7.62 -1.74
CA PRO A 90 -13.92 -9.02 -1.61
C PRO A 90 -12.66 -9.24 -0.75
N LEU A 91 -11.82 -8.23 -0.55
CA LEU A 91 -10.59 -8.34 0.25
C LEU A 91 -10.84 -8.43 1.74
N GLU A 92 -11.95 -7.89 2.23
CA GLU A 92 -12.39 -8.10 3.62
C GLU A 92 -12.59 -9.60 3.90
N ARG A 93 -12.96 -10.40 2.89
CA ARG A 93 -13.19 -11.83 3.04
C ARG A 93 -11.91 -12.66 3.02
N ILE A 94 -10.88 -12.21 2.29
CA ILE A 94 -9.61 -12.94 2.12
C ILE A 94 -8.63 -12.58 3.24
N PHE A 95 -8.59 -11.31 3.66
CA PHE A 95 -7.62 -10.80 4.64
C PHE A 95 -8.25 -10.31 5.95
N GLY A 96 -9.57 -10.44 6.11
CA GLY A 96 -10.26 -10.11 7.36
C GLY A 96 -10.06 -11.15 8.46
N THR A 97 -10.87 -11.04 9.52
CA THR A 97 -10.74 -11.81 10.77
C THR A 97 -10.92 -13.33 10.61
N ASN A 98 -11.65 -13.79 9.59
CA ASN A 98 -11.77 -15.22 9.24
C ASN A 98 -10.72 -15.62 8.19
N ARG A 99 -9.47 -15.75 8.63
CA ARG A 99 -8.27 -16.06 7.82
C ARG A 99 -8.20 -17.52 7.32
N GLU A 100 -9.34 -18.16 7.05
CA GLU A 100 -9.34 -19.50 6.48
C GLU A 100 -9.05 -19.40 4.97
N LEU A 101 -7.77 -19.51 4.62
CA LEU A 101 -7.37 -19.66 3.23
C LEU A 101 -8.07 -20.90 2.65
N PRO A 102 -8.64 -20.83 1.44
CA PRO A 102 -9.21 -22.00 0.78
C PRO A 102 -8.18 -23.14 0.73
N LYS A 103 -8.62 -24.39 0.89
CA LYS A 103 -7.74 -25.58 0.78
C LYS A 103 -6.99 -25.68 -0.56
N LEU A 104 -7.45 -24.94 -1.58
CA LEU A 104 -6.86 -24.77 -2.91
C LEU A 104 -6.22 -23.39 -3.12
N ALA A 105 -5.79 -22.71 -2.06
CA ALA A 105 -5.08 -21.43 -2.18
C ALA A 105 -3.81 -21.61 -3.03
N THR A 106 -3.57 -20.67 -3.95
CA THR A 106 -2.35 -20.67 -4.76
C THR A 106 -1.12 -20.38 -3.88
N ASN A 107 0.05 -20.87 -4.27
CA ASN A 107 1.32 -20.57 -3.58
C ASN A 107 1.54 -19.06 -3.37
N ARG A 108 1.06 -18.25 -4.32
CA ARG A 108 1.10 -16.78 -4.24
C ARG A 108 0.27 -16.26 -3.06
N LEU A 109 -0.98 -16.70 -2.94
CA LEU A 109 -1.88 -16.28 -1.87
C LEU A 109 -1.36 -16.73 -0.49
N MET A 110 -0.77 -17.92 -0.40
CA MET A 110 -0.11 -18.38 0.84
C MET A 110 1.06 -17.47 1.24
N ARG A 111 1.93 -17.11 0.27
CA ARG A 111 3.04 -16.18 0.52
C ARG A 111 2.55 -14.81 0.97
N TRP A 112 1.47 -14.32 0.38
CA TRP A 112 0.85 -13.04 0.73
C TRP A 112 0.27 -13.06 2.14
N ALA A 113 -0.42 -14.14 2.52
CA ALA A 113 -0.91 -14.33 3.87
C ALA A 113 0.22 -14.39 4.91
N LEU A 114 1.36 -15.02 4.60
CA LEU A 114 2.52 -15.04 5.48
C LEU A 114 3.10 -13.63 5.70
N ILE A 115 3.20 -12.82 4.64
CA ILE A 115 3.68 -11.43 4.73
C ILE A 115 2.75 -10.63 5.64
N LEU A 116 1.44 -10.69 5.40
CA LEU A 116 0.44 -9.93 6.17
C LEU A 116 0.27 -10.47 7.59
N GLY A 117 0.51 -11.77 7.82
CA GLY A 117 0.46 -12.40 9.13
C GLY A 117 1.44 -11.80 10.15
N ASN A 118 2.50 -11.13 9.68
CA ASN A 118 3.46 -10.43 10.53
C ASN A 118 2.95 -9.07 11.05
N TYR A 119 1.75 -8.65 10.66
CA TYR A 119 1.21 -7.33 10.98
C TYR A 119 -0.14 -7.41 11.69
N GLN A 120 -0.44 -6.36 12.46
CA GLN A 120 -1.73 -6.18 13.13
C GLN A 120 -2.51 -5.11 12.37
N TYR A 121 -3.64 -5.48 11.76
CA TYR A 121 -4.44 -4.54 11.01
C TYR A 121 -5.93 -4.91 11.03
N ALA A 122 -6.77 -3.91 10.76
CA ALA A 122 -8.18 -4.06 10.43
C ALA A 122 -8.40 -3.61 8.98
N VAL A 123 -9.23 -4.34 8.23
CA VAL A 123 -9.59 -3.95 6.85
C VAL A 123 -10.84 -3.09 6.89
N GLU A 124 -10.83 -1.98 6.18
CA GLU A 124 -11.99 -1.09 6.00
C GLU A 124 -12.23 -0.86 4.51
N TYR A 125 -13.38 -1.29 4.00
CA TYR A 125 -13.81 -0.90 2.66
C TYR A 125 -14.18 0.59 2.60
N VAL A 126 -13.62 1.30 1.62
CA VAL A 126 -13.92 2.71 1.35
C VAL A 126 -14.24 2.90 -0.14
N PRO A 127 -15.34 3.57 -0.51
CA PRO A 127 -15.62 3.83 -1.93
C PRO A 127 -14.48 4.60 -2.61
N ALA A 128 -14.19 4.29 -3.88
CA ALA A 128 -13.10 4.93 -4.64
C ALA A 128 -13.10 6.48 -4.58
N SER A 129 -14.28 7.10 -4.54
CA SER A 129 -14.43 8.56 -4.39
C SER A 129 -13.84 9.14 -3.10
N ARG A 130 -13.66 8.32 -2.07
CA ARG A 130 -13.05 8.66 -0.78
C ARG A 130 -11.62 8.11 -0.64
N ASN A 131 -11.08 7.47 -1.69
CA ASN A 131 -9.69 6.95 -1.75
C ASN A 131 -8.81 7.74 -2.75
N ALA A 132 -9.19 8.99 -3.03
CA ALA A 132 -8.60 9.80 -4.11
C ALA A 132 -7.05 9.89 -4.11
N PRO A 133 -6.36 9.99 -2.95
CA PRO A 133 -4.90 10.05 -2.96
C PRO A 133 -4.22 8.76 -3.46
N ALA A 134 -4.73 7.58 -3.06
CA ALA A 134 -4.17 6.30 -3.52
C ALA A 134 -4.51 6.05 -5.00
N ASP A 135 -5.74 6.39 -5.42
CA ASP A 135 -6.19 6.32 -6.82
C ASP A 135 -5.34 7.20 -7.75
N ALA A 136 -5.04 8.43 -7.34
CA ALA A 136 -4.16 9.32 -8.10
C ALA A 136 -2.76 8.70 -8.28
N LEU A 137 -2.20 8.10 -7.22
CA LEU A 137 -0.88 7.47 -7.26
C LEU A 137 -0.83 6.21 -8.10
N SER A 138 -1.90 5.41 -8.12
CA SER A 138 -1.97 4.21 -8.96
C SER A 138 -2.05 4.58 -10.44
N ARG A 139 -2.72 5.71 -10.76
CA ARG A 139 -2.92 6.21 -12.12
C ARG A 139 -1.77 7.06 -12.65
N LEU A 140 -0.96 7.68 -11.80
CA LEU A 140 0.22 8.47 -12.19
C LEU A 140 1.50 7.94 -11.52
N PRO A 141 1.94 6.72 -11.84
CA PRO A 141 3.21 6.22 -11.33
C PRO A 141 4.34 7.08 -11.92
N VAL A 142 5.28 7.49 -11.08
CA VAL A 142 6.49 8.16 -11.55
C VAL A 142 7.33 7.12 -12.29
N GLU A 143 7.74 7.40 -13.52
CA GLU A 143 8.78 6.61 -14.17
C GLU A 143 10.06 6.78 -13.34
N GLU A 144 10.70 5.68 -12.92
CA GLU A 144 12.06 5.78 -12.41
C GLU A 144 12.91 6.30 -13.58
N ALA A 145 13.27 7.58 -13.54
CA ALA A 145 14.30 8.10 -14.41
C ALA A 145 15.58 7.35 -14.05
N ASP A 146 16.22 6.70 -15.03
CA ASP A 146 17.57 6.18 -14.90
C ASP A 146 18.50 7.35 -14.52
N ILE A 147 18.73 7.56 -13.22
CA ILE A 147 19.71 8.54 -12.76
C ILE A 147 21.07 7.90 -13.03
N PRO A 148 21.89 8.42 -13.96
CA PRO A 148 23.22 7.90 -14.17
C PRO A 148 24.00 8.15 -12.88
N VAL A 149 24.35 7.08 -12.17
CA VAL A 149 25.24 7.16 -11.03
C VAL A 149 26.63 7.39 -11.60
N ASP A 150 27.11 8.64 -11.57
CA ASP A 150 28.48 8.95 -11.98
C ASP A 150 29.43 8.36 -10.92
N VAL A 151 29.87 7.13 -11.16
CA VAL A 151 30.86 6.46 -10.33
C VAL A 151 32.21 7.08 -10.66
N GLN A 152 32.55 8.12 -9.92
CA GLN A 152 33.88 8.72 -9.97
C GLN A 152 34.87 7.70 -9.38
N GLN A 153 35.56 6.97 -10.27
CA GLN A 153 36.62 6.04 -9.89
C GLN A 153 37.78 6.84 -9.27
N PRO A 154 38.37 6.39 -8.15
CA PRO A 154 39.56 7.01 -7.63
C PRO A 154 40.73 6.72 -8.59
N SER A 155 41.37 7.79 -9.06
CA SER A 155 42.64 7.74 -9.80
C SER A 155 43.72 7.14 -8.90
N GLY A 156 44.29 6.02 -9.33
CA GLY A 156 45.54 5.46 -8.79
C GLY A 156 46.77 6.22 -9.24
#